data_AF-A0A7J9H9Z6-F1
#
_entry.id   AF-A0A7J9H9Z6-F1
#
_cell.length_a   1.000
_cell.length_b   1.000
_cell.length_c   1.000
_cell.angle_alpha   90.00
_cell.angle_beta   90.00
_cell.angle_gamma   90.00
#
_symmetry.space_group_name_H-M   'P 1'
#
loop_
_entity.id
_entity.type
_entity.pdbx_description
1 polymer ?
#
loop_
_entity_poly.entity_id
_entity_poly.type
_entity_poly.pdbx_seq_one_letter_code
_entity_poly.pdbx_strand_id
1 'polypeptide(L)' 'MGILYGMVARGQVVLAEFSATQTNASTVARQILEKMSQGKNDSNSSFSHDRYIFHVKRTDGLTVLCMADDASG' A
#
# COMPACT_ATOMS: atom_id res chain seq x y z
N MET A 1 -9.80 13.12 -5.94
CA MET A 1 -8.76 13.85 -5.18
C MET A 1 -8.77 13.32 -3.74
N GLY A 2 -7.82 12.45 -3.38
CA GLY A 2 -7.74 11.88 -2.03
C GLY A 2 -7.17 10.46 -2.00
N ILE A 3 -6.84 10.01 -0.79
CA ILE A 3 -6.45 8.61 -0.53
C ILE A 3 -7.73 7.76 -0.55
N LEU A 4 -7.80 6.80 -1.47
CA LEU A 4 -8.95 5.92 -1.66
C LEU A 4 -8.86 4.67 -0.78
N TYR A 5 -7.65 4.23 -0.47
CA TYR A 5 -7.39 3.08 0.37
C TYR A 5 -6.13 3.31 1.21
N GLY A 6 -6.14 2.86 2.46
CA GLY A 6 -5.01 2.95 3.38
C GLY A 6 -4.86 1.65 4.16
N MET A 7 -3.62 1.22 4.39
CA MET A 7 -3.31 -0.04 5.06
C MET A 7 -2.01 0.07 5.86
N VAL A 8 -2.01 -0.54 7.04
CA VAL A 8 -0.83 -0.70 7.90
C VAL A 8 -0.64 -2.18 8.18
N ALA A 9 0.56 -2.68 7.93
CA ALA A 9 0.93 -4.07 8.13
C ALA A 9 2.30 -4.20 8.79
N ARG A 10 2.54 -5.33 9.45
CA ARG A 10 3.85 -5.72 9.99
C ARG A 10 4.24 -7.07 9.38
N GLY A 11 5.25 -7.07 8.51
CA GLY A 11 5.58 -8.26 7.72
C GLY A 11 4.42 -8.62 6.78
N GLN A 12 3.84 -9.82 6.95
CA GLN A 12 2.66 -10.27 6.20
C GLN A 12 1.33 -10.02 6.94
N VAL A 13 1.39 -9.55 8.19
CA VAL A 13 0.19 -9.38 9.02
C VAL A 13 -0.38 -7.98 8.84
N VAL A 14 -1.60 -7.89 8.32
CA VAL A 14 -2.34 -6.64 8.24
C VAL A 14 -2.86 -6.27 9.63
N LEU A 15 -2.48 -5.09 10.12
CA LEU A 15 -2.92 -4.57 11.43
C LEU A 15 -4.21 -3.77 11.28
N ALA A 16 -4.30 -2.95 10.24
CA ALA A 16 -5.48 -2.16 9.92
C ALA A 16 -5.54 -1.89 8.41
N GLU A 17 -6.73 -1.90 7.85
CA GLU A 17 -7.00 -1.44 6.49
C GLU A 17 -8.31 -0.63 6.45
N PHE A 18 -8.36 0.36 5.56
CA PHE A 18 -9.53 1.20 5.33
C PHE A 18 -9.67 1.45 3.84
N SER A 19 -10.89 1.27 3.31
CA SER A 19 -11.22 1.58 1.92
C SER A 19 -12.38 2.56 1.90
N ALA A 20 -12.16 3.71 1.26
CA ALA A 20 -13.22 4.70 1.02
C ALA A 20 -14.12 4.32 -0.17
N THR A 21 -13.65 3.43 -1.05
CA THR A 21 -14.36 2.98 -2.25
C THR A 21 -14.32 1.45 -2.33
N GLN A 22 -15.37 0.85 -2.89
CA GLN A 22 -15.41 -0.60 -3.13
C GLN A 22 -14.59 -0.92 -4.40
N THR A 23 -13.34 -1.32 -4.20
CA THR A 23 -12.37 -1.69 -5.26
C THR A 23 -11.59 -2.93 -4.84
N ASN A 24 -10.74 -3.44 -5.74
CA ASN A 24 -9.79 -4.53 -5.47
C ASN A 24 -8.51 -4.06 -4.76
N ALA A 25 -8.50 -2.88 -4.14
CA ALA A 25 -7.33 -2.28 -3.50
C ALA A 25 -6.70 -3.18 -2.42
N SER A 26 -7.52 -3.80 -1.57
CA SER A 26 -7.04 -4.73 -0.53
C SER A 26 -6.27 -5.91 -1.12
N THR A 27 -6.73 -6.47 -2.24
CA THR A 27 -6.06 -7.60 -2.91
C THR A 27 -4.73 -7.18 -3.51
N VAL A 28 -4.68 -6.00 -4.16
CA VAL A 28 -3.44 -5.45 -4.72
C VAL A 28 -2.44 -5.11 -3.61
N ALA A 29 -2.91 -4.50 -2.52
CA ALA A 29 -2.09 -4.15 -1.37
C ALA A 29 -1.42 -5.37 -0.73
N ARG A 30 -2.14 -6.49 -0.62
CA ARG A 30 -1.57 -7.76 -0.13
C ARG A 30 -0.50 -8.33 -1.06
N GLN A 31 -0.72 -8.30 -2.38
CA GLN A 31 0.29 -8.74 -3.35
C GLN A 31 1.56 -7.88 -3.28
N ILE A 32 1.41 -6.56 -3.08
CA ILE A 32 2.54 -5.65 -2.90
C ILE A 32 3.26 -5.96 -1.57
N LEU A 33 2.51 -6.23 -0.50
CA LEU A 33 3.07 -6.60 0.79
C LEU A 33 3.92 -7.88 0.70
N GLU A 34 3.45 -8.90 -0.03
CA GLU A 34 4.19 -10.13 -0.26
C GLU A 34 5.52 -9.87 -0.97
N LYS A 35 5.50 -9.06 -2.05
CA LYS A 35 6.71 -8.65 -2.77
C LYS A 35 7.68 -7.87 -1.88
N MET A 36 7.17 -7.02 -0.99
CA MET A 36 7.99 -6.22 -0.09
C MET A 36 8.53 -7.02 1.10
N SER A 37 7.93 -8.16 1.47
CA SER A 37 8.28 -8.90 2.70
C SER A 37 9.75 -9.36 2.79
N GLN A 38 10.50 -9.36 1.68
CA GLN A 38 11.91 -9.74 1.64
C GLN A 38 12.91 -8.65 2.09
N GLY A 39 12.51 -7.38 2.22
CA GLY A 39 13.42 -6.28 2.56
C GLY A 39 13.57 -6.03 4.07
N LYS A 40 14.78 -6.03 4.63
CA LYS A 40 15.00 -5.69 6.05
C LYS A 40 15.12 -4.18 6.33
N ASN A 41 15.14 -3.34 5.30
CA ASN A 41 15.45 -1.92 5.40
C ASN A 41 14.23 -1.01 5.23
N ASP A 42 14.34 0.23 5.71
CA ASP A 42 13.41 1.31 5.40
C ASP A 42 13.44 1.55 3.89
N SER A 43 12.28 1.63 3.26
CA SER A 43 12.17 1.76 1.81
C SER A 43 10.84 2.39 1.44
N ASN A 44 10.91 3.30 0.47
CA ASN A 44 9.73 3.86 -0.19
C ASN A 44 9.62 3.25 -1.60
N SER A 45 8.41 2.91 -2.01
CA SER A 45 8.15 2.37 -3.34
C SER A 45 6.75 2.76 -3.78
N SER A 46 6.65 3.28 -5.00
CA SER A 46 5.37 3.61 -5.61
C SER A 46 5.09 2.59 -6.71
N PHE A 47 3.91 1.96 -6.67
CA PHE A 47 3.45 1.02 -7.68
C PHE A 47 2.29 1.63 -8.44
N SER A 48 2.49 1.93 -9.72
CA SER A 48 1.41 2.35 -10.61
C SER A 48 0.66 1.13 -11.11
N HIS A 49 -0.66 1.11 -10.93
CA HIS A 49 -1.56 0.08 -11.41
C HIS A 49 -2.75 0.72 -12.12
N ASP A 50 -2.72 0.69 -13.46
CA ASP A 50 -3.72 1.31 -14.33
C ASP A 50 -3.89 2.81 -14.03
N ARG A 51 -5.03 3.24 -13.47
CA ARG A 51 -5.33 4.64 -13.09
C ARG A 51 -5.02 4.99 -11.63
N TYR A 52 -4.39 4.09 -10.89
CA TYR A 52 -4.15 4.27 -9.47
C TYR A 52 -2.68 4.06 -9.11
N ILE A 53 -2.23 4.79 -8.11
CA ILE A 53 -0.86 4.71 -7.60
C ILE A 53 -0.91 4.23 -6.16
N PHE A 54 -0.14 3.19 -5.87
CA PHE A 54 0.02 2.62 -4.54
C PHE A 54 1.36 3.07 -3.98
N HIS A 55 1.34 4.01 -3.04
CA HIS A 55 2.52 4.43 -2.30
C HIS A 55 2.73 3.52 -1.11
N VAL A 56 3.93 2.95 -1.01
CA VAL A 56 4.34 2.08 0.08
C VAL A 56 5.53 2.71 0.78
N LYS A 57 5.45 2.79 2.10
CA LYS A 57 6.55 3.20 2.96
C LYS A 57 6.74 2.15 4.04
N ARG A 58 7.93 1.58 4.11
CA ARG A 58 8.33 0.73 5.22
C ARG A 58 9.19 1.53 6.18
N THR A 59 8.81 1.55 7.46
CA THR A 59 9.56 2.20 8.54
C THR A 59 9.43 1.39 9.83
N ASP A 60 10.54 1.17 10.52
CA ASP A 60 10.60 0.48 11.82
C ASP A 60 9.90 -0.91 11.83
N GLY A 61 9.99 -1.64 10.73
CA GLY A 61 9.33 -2.95 10.55
C GLY A 61 7.82 -2.87 10.31
N LEU A 62 7.23 -1.67 10.29
CA LEU A 62 5.88 -1.42 9.80
C LEU A 62 5.91 -1.09 8.31
N THR A 63 4.92 -1.55 7.57
CA THR A 63 4.69 -1.24 6.16
C THR A 63 3.35 -0.53 6.06
N VAL A 64 3.40 0.73 5.63
CA VAL A 64 2.23 1.57 5.39
C VAL A 64 2.03 1.66 3.88
N LEU A 65 0.80 1.47 3.43
CA LEU A 65 0.43 1.53 2.02
C LEU A 65 -0.82 2.40 1.85
N CYS A 66 -0.79 3.27 0.84
CA CYS A 66 -1.91 4.12 0.47
C CYS A 66 -2.15 4.05 -1.04
N MET A 67 -3.42 4.02 -1.46
CA MET A 67 -3.83 4.11 -2.86
C MET A 67 -4.35 5.53 -3.13
N ALA A 68 -3.81 6.16 -4.16
CA ALA A 68 -4.27 7.43 -4.68
C ALA A 68 -4.64 7.27 -6.17
N ASP A 69 -5.45 8.20 -6.68
CA ASP A 69 -5.71 8.33 -8.12
C ASP A 69 -4.48 8.89 -8.84
N ASP A 70 -4.23 8.48 -10.08
CA ASP A 70 -3.09 8.92 -10.91
C ASP A 70 -3.03 10.46 -11.04
N ALA A 71 -4.18 11.15 -11.00
CA ALA A 71 -4.23 12.60 -10.99
C ALA A 71 -3.58 13.26 -9.73
N SER A 72 -3.20 12.46 -8.73
CA SER A 72 -2.59 12.88 -7.47
C SER A 72 -1.18 12.28 -7.24
N GLY A 73 -0.60 11.65 -8.27
CA GLY A 73 0.66 10.88 -8.26
C GLY A 73 1.96 11.65 -8.31
#